data_AF-A0AAD4JD93-F1
#
_entry.id   AF-A0AAD4JD93-F1
#
_cell.length_a   1.000
_cell.length_b   1.000
_cell.length_c   1.000
_cell.angle_alpha   90.00
_cell.angle_beta   90.00
_cell.angle_gamma   90.00
#
_symmetry.space_group_name_H-M   'P 1'
#
loop_
_entity.id
_entity.type
_entity.pdbx_description
1 polymer ?
#
loop_
_entity_poly.entity_id
_entity_poly.type
_entity_poly.pdbx_seq_one_letter_code
_entity_poly.pdbx_strand_id
1 'polypeptide(L)'
;MLPLILNVAILLDAAETESRFHRELTHKKRRQFFKFFPVPTMSTMKFCREWFAFSLYKEDKEQKILLYACRNCDHQEVADNNCVYRNEIHHSVGERTQVLQDVAADPTLPRTKSVRCTSCGHGEAVFFQ
;
A
#
# COMPACT_ATOMS: atom_id res chain seq x y z
N MET A 1 -45.27 13.75 -38.63
CA MET A 1 -43.97 14.44 -38.64
C MET A 1 -43.85 15.19 -37.32
N LEU A 2 -42.70 15.07 -36.64
CA LEU A 2 -42.47 15.16 -35.17
C LEU A 2 -42.86 13.83 -34.49
N PRO A 3 -41.90 13.03 -33.97
CA PRO A 3 -40.94 13.47 -32.96
C PRO A 3 -39.51 12.89 -33.15
N LEU A 4 -38.55 13.74 -33.52
CA LEU A 4 -37.11 13.43 -33.44
C LEU A 4 -36.30 14.51 -32.70
N ILE A 5 -36.99 15.43 -32.01
CA ILE A 5 -36.34 16.61 -31.39
C ILE A 5 -36.21 16.48 -29.87
N LEU A 6 -36.73 15.41 -29.24
CA LEU A 6 -36.67 15.26 -27.79
C LEU A 6 -35.45 14.48 -27.27
N ASN A 7 -34.68 13.81 -28.12
CA ASN A 7 -33.52 13.01 -27.69
C ASN A 7 -32.16 13.71 -27.79
N VAL A 8 -32.10 14.96 -28.28
CA VAL A 8 -30.84 15.73 -28.31
C VAL A 8 -30.67 16.60 -27.06
N ALA A 9 -31.75 16.93 -26.35
CA ALA A 9 -31.68 17.80 -25.18
C ALA A 9 -31.03 17.15 -23.95
N ILE A 10 -31.03 15.82 -23.83
CA ILE A 10 -30.44 15.13 -22.65
C ILE A 10 -28.90 15.01 -22.78
N LEU A 11 -28.35 15.17 -23.99
CA LEU A 11 -26.90 15.07 -24.21
C LEU A 11 -26.13 16.39 -24.05
N LEU A 12 -26.81 17.51 -23.76
CA LEU A 12 -26.17 18.82 -23.59
C LEU A 12 -26.01 19.28 -22.14
N ASP A 13 -26.68 18.66 -21.15
CA ASP A 13 -26.53 19.04 -19.73
C ASP A 13 -25.40 18.29 -18.98
N ALA A 14 -24.75 17.30 -19.60
CA ALA A 14 -23.66 16.55 -18.97
C ALA A 14 -22.25 17.14 -19.20
N ALA A 15 -22.11 18.13 -20.09
CA ALA A 15 -20.79 18.66 -20.48
C ALA A 15 -20.37 19.94 -19.73
N GLU A 16 -21.27 20.58 -18.97
CA GLU A 16 -20.97 21.87 -18.31
C GLU A 16 -20.54 21.75 -16.84
N THR A 17 -20.55 20.56 -16.23
CA THR A 17 -20.10 20.35 -14.84
C THR A 17 -18.62 19.97 -14.70
N GLU A 18 -17.96 19.51 -15.76
CA GLU A 18 -16.51 19.18 -15.71
C GLU A 18 -15.60 20.42 -15.79
N SER A 19 -16.13 21.56 -16.23
CA SER A 19 -15.32 22.77 -16.46
C SER A 19 -15.07 23.63 -15.20
N ARG A 20 -15.80 23.38 -14.10
CA ARG A 20 -15.62 24.12 -12.83
C ARG A 20 -14.60 23.49 -11.89
N PHE A 21 -14.30 22.20 -12.01
CA PHE A 21 -13.29 21.55 -11.18
C PHE A 21 -11.85 21.85 -11.67
N HIS A 22 -11.70 22.25 -12.93
CA HIS A 22 -10.39 22.45 -13.55
C HIS A 22 -9.82 23.89 -13.47
N ARG A 23 -10.57 24.85 -12.91
CA ARG A 23 -10.14 26.28 -12.81
C ARG A 23 -9.83 26.79 -11.40
N GLU A 24 -9.95 25.96 -10.37
CA GLU A 24 -9.50 26.30 -8.99
C GLU A 24 -8.12 25.72 -8.62
N LEU A 25 -7.38 25.18 -9.59
CA LEU A 25 -6.01 24.69 -9.37
C LEU A 25 -4.91 25.67 -9.82
N THR A 26 -5.26 26.88 -10.27
CA THR A 26 -4.31 27.90 -10.74
C THR A 26 -3.88 28.94 -9.71
N HIS A 27 -4.09 28.73 -8.40
CA HIS A 27 -3.62 29.69 -7.38
C HIS A 27 -3.16 29.08 -6.05
N LYS A 28 -2.33 28.03 -6.09
CA LYS A 28 -1.44 27.74 -4.96
C LYS A 28 -0.15 27.07 -5.42
N LYS A 29 0.76 27.90 -5.93
CA LYS A 29 2.17 27.61 -6.19
C LYS A 29 2.90 27.36 -4.86
N ARG A 30 2.53 26.31 -4.11
CA ARG A 30 3.43 25.73 -3.11
C ARG A 30 4.33 24.80 -3.89
N ARG A 31 5.60 25.19 -4.00
CA ARG A 31 6.70 24.32 -4.43
C ARG A 31 6.69 23.09 -3.52
N GLN A 32 5.93 22.07 -3.88
CA GLN A 32 6.08 20.75 -3.31
C GLN A 32 7.33 20.21 -3.99
N PHE A 33 8.47 20.48 -3.36
CA PHE A 33 9.62 19.61 -3.48
C PHE A 33 9.09 18.21 -3.15
N PHE A 34 8.76 17.44 -4.17
CA PHE A 34 8.73 15.99 -4.07
C PHE A 34 10.18 15.57 -3.82
N LYS A 35 10.63 15.78 -2.58
CA LYS A 35 11.69 14.94 -2.05
C LYS A 35 11.08 13.55 -2.10
N PHE A 36 11.58 12.72 -3.00
CA PHE A 36 11.47 11.28 -2.85
C PHE A 36 12.09 10.98 -1.49
N PHE A 37 11.27 10.98 -0.44
CA PHE A 37 11.69 10.49 0.85
C PHE A 37 11.92 9.00 0.63
N PRO A 38 13.14 8.48 0.84
CA PRO A 38 13.37 7.05 0.80
C PRO A 38 12.33 6.40 1.72
N VAL A 39 11.66 5.35 1.24
CA VAL A 39 10.69 4.60 2.04
C VAL A 39 11.39 4.26 3.36
N PRO A 40 10.94 4.80 4.50
CA PRO A 40 11.54 4.47 5.79
C PRO A 40 11.57 2.96 5.92
N THR A 41 12.72 2.41 6.28
CA THR A 41 12.84 0.99 6.59
C THR A 41 11.78 0.66 7.64
N MET A 42 10.94 -0.32 7.34
CA MET A 42 9.90 -0.78 8.26
C MET A 42 10.51 -1.02 9.63
N SER A 43 9.89 -0.47 10.68
CA SER A 43 10.34 -0.70 12.06
C SER A 43 10.20 -2.20 12.35
N THR A 44 11.33 -2.89 12.47
CA THR A 44 11.36 -4.32 12.76
C THR A 44 11.09 -4.52 14.25
N MET A 45 10.16 -5.42 14.58
CA MET A 45 9.89 -5.77 15.97
C MET A 45 11.13 -6.41 16.61
N LYS A 46 11.56 -5.87 17.76
CA LYS A 46 12.71 -6.40 18.50
C LYS A 46 12.28 -7.21 19.71
N PHE A 47 13.02 -8.28 19.96
CA PHE A 47 12.78 -9.22 21.04
C PHE A 47 13.96 -9.24 21.99
N CYS A 48 13.68 -9.29 23.29
CA CYS A 48 14.70 -9.54 24.28
C CYS A 48 15.22 -10.99 24.13
N ARG A 49 16.55 -11.17 24.10
CA ARG A 49 17.17 -12.50 23.94
C ARG A 49 16.99 -13.42 25.15
N GLU A 50 16.78 -12.85 26.34
CA GLU A 50 16.67 -13.60 27.58
C GLU A 50 15.26 -14.17 27.80
N TRP A 51 14.24 -13.36 27.51
CA TRP A 51 12.84 -13.71 27.79
C TRP A 51 12.01 -13.99 26.53
N PHE A 52 12.58 -13.79 25.34
CA PHE A 52 11.89 -13.85 24.05
C PHE A 52 10.58 -13.02 24.01
N ALA A 53 10.49 -12.02 24.89
CA ALA A 53 9.37 -11.10 25.00
C ALA A 53 9.60 -9.89 24.08
N PHE A 54 8.50 -9.30 23.61
CA PHE A 54 8.54 -8.09 22.81
C PHE A 54 9.08 -6.90 23.63
N SER A 55 10.09 -6.22 23.10
CA SER A 55 10.67 -5.03 23.74
C SER A 55 9.76 -3.83 23.56
N LEU A 56 9.53 -3.09 24.64
CA LEU A 56 8.79 -1.82 24.58
C LEU A 56 9.68 -0.66 24.17
N TYR A 57 9.04 0.36 23.61
CA TYR A 57 9.64 1.67 23.43
C TYR A 57 9.65 2.44 24.74
N LYS A 58 10.82 2.94 25.14
CA LYS A 58 11.03 3.76 26.33
C LYS A 58 11.85 4.99 25.98
N GLU A 59 11.48 6.15 26.50
CA GLU A 59 12.24 7.38 26.38
C GLU A 59 13.28 7.47 27.51
N ASP A 60 14.55 7.72 27.15
CA ASP A 60 15.52 8.30 28.08
C ASP A 60 15.44 9.83 27.98
N LYS A 61 14.89 10.47 29.02
CA LYS A 61 14.62 11.91 29.04
C LYS A 61 15.87 12.77 29.17
N GLU A 62 16.93 12.23 29.78
CA GLU A 62 18.17 12.97 30.00
C GLU A 62 18.95 13.07 28.69
N GLN A 63 19.10 11.93 28.01
CA GLN A 63 19.82 11.85 26.74
C GLN A 63 18.93 12.17 25.53
N LYS A 64 17.60 12.21 25.70
CA LYS A 64 16.60 12.42 24.65
C LYS A 64 16.71 11.38 23.54
N ILE A 65 16.94 10.13 23.92
CA ILE A 65 17.05 8.98 23.00
C ILE A 65 15.90 8.00 23.21
N LEU A 66 15.55 7.30 22.14
CA LEU A 66 14.58 6.20 22.17
C LEU A 66 15.32 4.89 22.48
N LEU A 67 14.79 4.12 23.42
CA LEU A 67 15.31 2.82 23.82
C LEU A 67 14.27 1.72 23.54
N TYR A 68 14.75 0.53 23.19
CA TYR A 68 14.00 -0.71 23.31
C TYR A 68 14.29 -1.32 24.69
N ALA A 69 13.27 -1.50 25.53
CA ALA A 69 13.38 -1.98 26.90
C ALA A 69 12.52 -3.23 27.14
N CYS A 70 13.08 -4.25 27.80
CA CYS A 70 12.33 -5.41 28.21
C CYS A 70 11.40 -5.08 29.40
N ARG A 71 10.24 -5.73 29.50
CA ARG A 71 9.36 -5.64 30.68
C ARG A 71 9.77 -6.57 31.82
N ASN A 72 10.46 -7.66 31.49
CA ASN A 72 10.72 -8.78 32.40
C ASN A 72 12.16 -8.78 32.94
N CYS A 73 13.06 -7.98 32.36
CA CYS A 73 14.44 -7.82 32.83
C CYS A 73 14.94 -6.39 32.55
N ASP A 74 16.16 -6.09 33.01
CA ASP A 74 16.77 -4.76 32.91
C ASP A 74 17.40 -4.47 31.54
N HIS A 75 17.27 -5.39 30.57
CA HIS A 75 17.81 -5.22 29.23
C HIS A 75 17.20 -4.01 28.52
N GLN A 76 18.08 -3.11 28.08
CA GLN A 76 17.75 -1.90 27.32
C GLN A 76 18.79 -1.71 26.22
N GLU A 77 18.34 -1.32 25.03
CA GLU A 77 19.22 -1.01 23.89
C GLU A 77 18.74 0.25 23.18
N VAL A 78 19.65 0.99 22.54
CA VAL A 78 19.32 2.20 21.78
C VAL A 78 18.56 1.82 20.51
N ALA A 79 17.49 2.55 20.20
CA ALA A 79 16.71 2.29 19.01
C ALA A 79 17.44 2.73 17.73
N ASP A 80 17.47 1.85 16.73
CA ASP A 80 18.09 2.13 15.42
C ASP A 80 17.26 3.14 14.59
N ASN A 81 15.96 3.24 14.88
CA ASN A 81 15.02 4.14 14.21
C ASN A 81 14.07 4.78 15.25
N ASN A 82 13.79 6.07 15.08
CA ASN A 82 12.86 6.82 15.94
C ASN A 82 11.38 6.64 15.56
N CYS A 83 11.09 5.87 14.50
CA CYS A 83 9.73 5.54 14.10
C CYS A 83 9.17 4.39 14.97
N VAL A 84 8.39 4.76 16.00
CA VAL A 84 7.72 3.82 16.91
C VAL A 84 6.54 3.12 16.24
N TYR A 85 5.76 3.86 15.45
CA TYR A 85 4.58 3.36 14.77
C TYR A 85 4.37 4.12 13.46
N ARG A 86 3.99 3.37 12.42
CA ARG A 86 3.58 3.91 11.13
C ARG A 86 2.34 3.16 10.67
N ASN A 87 1.25 3.91 10.46
CA ASN A 87 0.07 3.37 9.81
C ASN A 87 0.17 3.69 8.31
N GLU A 88 0.43 2.69 7.48
CA GLU A 88 0.42 2.84 6.02
C GLU A 88 -0.92 2.34 5.48
N ILE A 89 -1.82 3.27 5.16
CA ILE A 89 -3.08 2.93 4.50
C ILE A 89 -2.80 2.76 3.02
N HIS A 90 -2.50 1.53 2.61
CA HIS A 90 -2.43 1.19 1.20
C HIS A 90 -3.85 1.06 0.63
N HIS A 91 -4.28 2.05 -0.16
CA HIS A 91 -5.40 1.85 -1.07
C HIS A 91 -4.88 1.02 -2.24
N SER A 92 -4.83 -0.31 -2.08
CA SER A 92 -4.46 -1.20 -3.18
C SER A 92 -5.72 -1.59 -3.95
N VAL A 93 -5.74 -1.36 -5.26
CA VAL A 93 -6.76 -1.88 -6.20
C VAL A 93 -6.50 -3.36 -6.50
N GLY A 94 -5.93 -4.08 -5.54
CA GLY A 94 -5.25 -5.34 -5.77
C GLY A 94 -4.49 -5.67 -4.51
N GLU A 95 -5.25 -6.09 -3.51
CA GLU A 95 -4.75 -6.89 -2.41
C GLU A 95 -3.96 -8.04 -3.07
N ARG A 96 -2.64 -7.88 -3.18
CA ARG A 96 -1.77 -8.91 -3.71
C ARG A 96 -1.83 -10.05 -2.71
N THR A 97 -2.79 -10.95 -2.88
CA THR A 97 -2.76 -12.26 -2.27
C THR A 97 -1.41 -12.84 -2.62
N GLN A 98 -0.63 -13.18 -1.60
CA GLN A 98 0.56 -13.98 -1.83
C GLN A 98 0.09 -15.23 -2.56
N VAL A 99 0.41 -15.33 -3.86
CA VAL A 99 -0.03 -16.45 -4.67
C VAL A 99 0.69 -17.67 -4.14
N LEU A 100 -0.04 -18.48 -3.37
CA LEU A 100 0.49 -19.73 -2.84
C LEU A 100 0.81 -20.65 -4.01
N GLN A 101 1.91 -21.41 -3.94
CA GLN A 101 2.29 -22.34 -5.01
C GLN A 101 1.20 -23.39 -5.27
N ASP A 102 0.41 -23.71 -4.24
CA ASP A 102 -0.68 -24.70 -4.31
C ASP A 102 -1.90 -24.22 -5.09
N VAL A 103 -2.01 -22.92 -5.41
CA VAL A 103 -3.08 -22.39 -6.27
C VAL A 103 -3.07 -23.08 -7.63
N ALA A 104 -1.88 -23.46 -8.13
CA ALA A 104 -1.76 -24.17 -9.40
C ALA A 104 -2.31 -25.61 -9.36
N ALA A 105 -2.48 -26.21 -8.18
CA ALA A 105 -2.98 -27.57 -8.00
C ALA A 105 -4.51 -27.63 -7.86
N ASP A 106 -5.18 -26.50 -7.62
CA ASP A 106 -6.62 -26.45 -7.48
C ASP A 106 -7.31 -26.85 -8.80
N PRO A 107 -8.10 -27.95 -8.83
CA PRO A 107 -8.82 -28.36 -10.04
C PRO A 107 -10.03 -27.47 -10.36
N THR A 108 -10.47 -26.63 -9.43
CA THR A 108 -11.64 -25.75 -9.59
C THR A 108 -11.30 -24.44 -10.29
N LEU A 109 -10.00 -24.08 -10.38
CA LEU A 109 -9.57 -22.86 -11.04
C LEU A 109 -9.44 -23.02 -12.57
N PRO A 110 -9.86 -22.00 -13.35
CA PRO A 110 -9.71 -22.01 -14.80
C PRO A 110 -8.26 -22.13 -15.28
N ARG A 111 -8.05 -22.92 -16.34
CA ARG A 111 -6.73 -23.13 -16.98
C ARG A 111 -6.74 -22.67 -18.43
N THR A 112 -5.63 -22.09 -18.88
CA THR A 112 -5.42 -21.71 -20.28
C THR A 112 -4.10 -22.24 -20.82
N LYS A 113 -4.09 -22.52 -22.14
CA LYS A 113 -2.89 -22.88 -22.92
C LYS A 113 -2.38 -21.75 -23.82
N SER A 114 -3.06 -20.61 -23.80
CA SER A 114 -2.75 -19.48 -24.67
C SER A 114 -1.55 -18.66 -24.21
N VAL A 115 -1.07 -18.89 -22.98
CA VAL A 115 0.05 -18.15 -22.36
C VAL A 115 1.16 -19.13 -22.02
N ARG A 116 2.41 -18.74 -22.28
CA ARG A 116 3.60 -19.48 -21.88
C ARG A 116 4.29 -18.79 -20.71
N CYS A 117 4.75 -19.57 -19.74
CA CYS A 117 5.54 -19.07 -18.63
C CYS A 117 6.85 -18.45 -19.14
N THR A 118 7.15 -17.21 -18.75
CA THR A 118 8.39 -16.52 -19.13
C THR A 118 9.64 -17.12 -18.49
N SER A 119 9.50 -17.82 -17.38
CA SER A 119 10.63 -18.40 -16.63
C SER A 119 10.98 -19.82 -17.07
N CYS A 120 9.98 -20.67 -17.35
CA CYS A 120 10.20 -22.09 -17.70
C CYS A 120 9.63 -22.52 -19.06
N GLY A 121 8.90 -21.66 -19.77
CA GLY A 121 8.32 -21.97 -21.08
C GLY A 121 7.13 -22.93 -21.08
N HIS A 122 6.70 -23.40 -19.90
CA HIS A 122 5.52 -24.26 -19.76
C HIS A 122 4.27 -23.56 -20.30
N GLY A 123 3.43 -24.32 -21.01
CA GLY A 123 2.31 -23.80 -21.80
C GLY A 123 0.96 -23.89 -21.13
N GLU A 124 0.89 -24.02 -19.81
CA GLU A 124 -0.35 -23.99 -19.05
C GLU A 124 -0.25 -22.97 -17.91
N ALA A 125 -1.31 -22.19 -17.71
CA ALA A 125 -1.41 -21.20 -16.65
C ALA A 125 -2.81 -21.21 -16.02
N VAL A 126 -2.85 -20.97 -14.71
CA VAL A 126 -4.08 -20.77 -13.94
C VAL A 126 -4.34 -19.27 -13.79
N PHE A 127 -5.61 -18.83 -13.86
CA PHE A 127 -6.00 -17.44 -13.65
C PHE A 127 -7.15 -17.31 -12.63
N PHE A 128 -7.13 -16.23 -11.87
CA PHE A 128 -8.13 -15.88 -10.85
C PHE A 128 -8.18 -14.35 -10.71
N GLN A 129 -9.26 -13.82 -10.14
CA GLN A 129 -9.46 -12.38 -9.89
C GLN A 129 -9.15 -12.04 -8.44
#